data_AF-A0A2P6WEG3-F1
#
_entry.id   AF-A0A2P6WEG3-F1
#
_cell.length_a   1.000
_cell.length_b   1.000
_cell.length_c   1.000
_cell.angle_alpha   90.00
_cell.angle_beta   90.00
_cell.angle_gamma   90.00
#
_symmetry.space_group_name_H-M   'P 1'
#
loop_
_entity.id
_entity.type
_entity.pdbx_description
1 polymer ?
#
loop_
_entity_poly.entity_id
_entity_poly.type
_entity_poly.pdbx_seq_one_letter_code
_entity_poly.pdbx_strand_id
1 'polypeptide(L)'
;MATDKKKGWVAKVKTVSTYPPPGLFTKDAATIARVLASKEVSPKGPGSGMRMLTFFINRAGSKLSPERRKELESAKALLSSRIRKDREAVKRRAS
;
A
#
# COMPACT_ATOMS: atom_id res chain seq x y z
N MET A 1 -42.29 -9.33 16.12
CA MET A 1 -41.57 -10.56 15.70
C MET A 1 -40.44 -10.17 14.75
N ALA A 2 -39.28 -10.80 14.95
CA ALA A 2 -37.98 -10.81 14.24
C ALA A 2 -37.89 -10.09 12.86
N THR A 3 -37.09 -9.02 12.72
CA THR A 3 -35.68 -8.95 12.26
C THR A 3 -35.39 -9.47 10.86
N ASP A 4 -35.25 -8.56 9.89
CA ASP A 4 -34.45 -8.82 8.69
C ASP A 4 -33.14 -8.04 8.79
N LYS A 5 -32.16 -8.65 9.50
CA LYS A 5 -30.77 -8.20 9.49
C LYS A 5 -30.26 -8.40 8.06
N LYS A 6 -30.15 -7.32 7.28
CA LYS A 6 -29.34 -7.30 6.04
C LYS A 6 -27.93 -7.81 6.36
N LYS A 7 -27.72 -9.12 6.19
CA LYS A 7 -26.45 -9.82 6.43
C LYS A 7 -25.43 -9.34 5.40
N GLY A 8 -24.66 -8.33 5.84
CA GLY A 8 -23.26 -8.11 5.52
C GLY A 8 -22.86 -8.18 4.04
N TRP A 9 -22.99 -7.07 3.32
CA TRP A 9 -22.23 -6.80 2.09
C TRP A 9 -20.73 -7.15 2.25
N VAL A 10 -20.19 -6.95 3.46
CA VAL A 10 -18.83 -7.33 3.87
C VAL A 10 -18.46 -8.80 3.66
N ALA A 11 -19.41 -9.75 3.64
CA ALA A 11 -19.11 -11.18 3.45
C ALA A 11 -18.63 -11.55 2.03
N LYS A 12 -18.86 -10.69 1.03
CA LYS A 12 -18.38 -10.88 -0.35
C LYS A 12 -17.04 -10.20 -0.65
N VAL A 13 -16.52 -9.35 0.24
CA VAL A 13 -15.27 -8.63 0.01
C VAL A 13 -14.09 -9.53 0.41
N LYS A 14 -13.69 -10.42 -0.51
CA LYS A 14 -12.43 -11.18 -0.40
C LYS A 14 -11.22 -10.37 -0.89
N THR A 15 -11.42 -9.11 -1.28
CA THR A 15 -10.38 -8.31 -1.93
C THR A 15 -9.43 -7.71 -0.91
N VAL A 16 -8.43 -8.50 -0.59
CA VAL A 16 -7.31 -8.09 0.23
C VAL A 16 -6.47 -7.09 -0.56
N SER A 17 -6.45 -5.83 -0.13
CA SER A 17 -5.87 -4.79 -0.98
C SER A 17 -4.34 -4.93 -1.00
N THR A 18 -3.72 -5.21 0.14
CA THR A 18 -2.27 -5.38 0.29
C THR A 18 -1.96 -6.01 1.66
N TYR A 19 -1.02 -6.96 1.73
CA TYR A 19 -0.58 -7.64 2.96
C TYR A 19 0.92 -7.48 3.18
N PRO A 20 1.36 -6.39 3.83
CA PRO A 20 2.77 -6.22 4.13
C PRO A 20 3.21 -7.23 5.20
N PRO A 21 4.37 -7.90 5.04
CA PRO A 21 4.91 -8.79 6.07
C PRO A 21 5.16 -8.02 7.38
N PRO A 22 5.15 -8.71 8.53
CA PRO A 22 5.39 -8.08 9.83
C PRO A 22 6.76 -7.38 9.82
N GLY A 23 6.79 -6.17 10.38
CA GLY A 23 8.01 -5.35 10.42
C GLY A 23 8.41 -4.71 9.09
N LEU A 24 7.62 -4.82 8.01
CA LEU A 24 7.98 -4.15 6.75
C LEU A 24 8.23 -2.65 6.94
N PHE A 25 7.34 -1.97 7.67
CA PHE A 25 7.40 -0.52 7.87
C PHE A 25 8.49 -0.06 8.86
N THR A 26 9.30 -0.98 9.40
CA THR A 26 10.50 -0.65 10.18
C THR A 26 11.78 -0.79 9.35
N LYS A 27 11.70 -1.34 8.14
CA LYS A 27 12.84 -1.46 7.20
C LYS A 27 13.16 -0.13 6.51
N ASP A 28 14.20 -0.11 5.69
CA ASP A 28 14.58 1.04 4.88
C ASP A 28 13.56 1.35 3.77
N ALA A 29 13.61 2.57 3.26
CA ALA A 29 12.70 3.11 2.26
C ALA A 29 12.71 2.30 0.95
N ALA A 30 13.88 1.83 0.52
CA ALA A 30 14.03 1.07 -0.72
C ALA A 30 13.37 -0.31 -0.61
N THR A 31 13.55 -0.98 0.53
CA THR A 31 12.88 -2.25 0.86
C THR A 31 11.38 -2.09 0.91
N ILE A 32 10.86 -1.07 1.62
CA ILE A 32 9.43 -0.78 1.70
C ILE A 32 8.85 -0.56 0.30
N ALA A 33 9.48 0.32 -0.49
CA ALA A 33 9.02 0.61 -1.84
C ALA A 33 9.11 -0.60 -2.78
N ARG A 34 10.04 -1.53 -2.56
CA ARG A 34 10.22 -2.72 -3.43
C ARG A 34 9.14 -3.74 -3.12
N VAL A 35 8.95 -4.04 -1.84
CA VAL A 35 7.98 -5.01 -1.37
C VAL A 35 6.55 -4.55 -1.70
N LEU A 36 6.21 -3.28 -1.45
CA LEU A 36 4.88 -2.74 -1.76
C LEU A 36 4.57 -2.65 -3.25
N ALA A 37 5.60 -2.63 -4.11
CA ALA A 37 5.44 -2.67 -5.56
C ALA A 37 5.19 -4.09 -6.11
N SER A 38 5.53 -5.15 -5.35
CA SER A 38 5.27 -6.53 -5.81
C SER A 38 3.77 -6.84 -5.80
N LYS A 39 3.31 -7.57 -6.82
CA LYS A 39 1.95 -8.10 -6.88
C LYS A 39 1.67 -9.16 -5.80
N GLU A 40 2.72 -9.78 -5.27
CA GLU A 40 2.60 -10.75 -4.17
C GLU A 40 2.07 -10.08 -2.90
N VAL A 41 2.57 -8.86 -2.62
CA VAL A 41 2.19 -8.10 -1.43
C VAL A 41 1.05 -7.14 -1.73
N SER A 42 1.00 -6.57 -2.94
CA SER A 42 -0.07 -5.67 -3.40
C SER A 42 -0.74 -6.27 -4.65
N PRO A 43 -1.72 -7.18 -4.49
CA PRO A 43 -2.38 -7.85 -5.64
C PRO A 43 -2.99 -6.89 -6.65
N LYS A 44 -3.46 -5.72 -6.20
CA LYS A 44 -4.00 -4.65 -7.07
C LYS A 44 -2.92 -3.75 -7.68
N GLY A 45 -1.66 -4.14 -7.55
CA GLY A 45 -0.49 -3.41 -8.02
C GLY A 45 0.02 -2.34 -7.05
N PRO A 46 1.09 -1.64 -7.45
CA PRO A 46 1.84 -0.74 -6.57
C PRO A 46 1.01 0.44 -6.02
N GLY A 47 -0.05 0.85 -6.72
CA GLY A 47 -0.99 1.86 -6.25
C GLY A 47 -1.74 1.46 -4.97
N SER A 48 -1.99 0.17 -4.76
CA SER A 48 -2.57 -0.34 -3.51
C SER A 48 -1.53 -0.31 -2.37
N GLY A 49 -0.28 -0.66 -2.68
CA GLY A 49 0.83 -0.51 -1.74
C GLY A 49 1.02 0.94 -1.28
N MET A 50 0.88 1.90 -2.18
CA MET A 50 0.94 3.34 -1.86
C MET A 50 -0.14 3.77 -0.86
N ARG A 51 -1.38 3.27 -1.05
CA ARG A 51 -2.49 3.53 -0.13
C ARG A 51 -2.20 2.96 1.26
N MET A 52 -1.63 1.75 1.33
CA MET A 52 -1.23 1.14 2.59
C MET A 52 -0.14 1.92 3.31
N LEU A 53 0.90 2.36 2.59
CA LEU A 53 1.97 3.18 3.17
C LEU A 53 1.40 4.49 3.73
N THR A 54 0.53 5.16 2.97
CA THR A 54 -0.13 6.39 3.40
C THR A 54 -1.01 6.16 4.63
N PHE A 55 -1.80 5.08 4.64
CA PHE A 55 -2.61 4.69 5.79
C PHE A 55 -1.76 4.43 7.03
N PHE A 56 -0.62 3.73 6.88
CA PHE A 56 0.29 3.47 7.99
C PHE A 56 0.85 4.75 8.59
N ILE A 57 1.35 5.68 7.76
CA ILE A 57 1.87 6.98 8.22
C ILE A 57 0.79 7.76 8.97
N ASN A 58 -0.41 7.84 8.41
CA ASN A 58 -1.52 8.58 9.00
C ASN A 58 -2.00 7.95 10.31
N ARG A 59 -2.08 6.62 10.38
CA ARG A 59 -2.52 5.88 11.58
C ARG A 59 -1.48 5.92 12.69
N ALA A 60 -0.20 5.88 12.35
CA ALA A 60 0.87 5.97 13.33
C ALA A 60 0.99 7.40 13.89
N GLY A 61 0.74 8.43 13.08
CA GLY A 61 0.56 9.81 13.53
C GLY A 61 1.75 10.29 14.38
N SER A 62 1.46 10.76 15.59
CA SER A 62 2.45 11.24 16.57
C SER A 62 3.35 10.16 17.18
N LYS A 63 3.04 8.87 16.96
CA LYS A 63 3.85 7.75 17.47
C LYS A 63 5.09 7.46 16.61
N LEU A 64 5.21 8.11 15.45
CA LEU A 64 6.39 8.02 14.60
C LEU A 64 7.44 9.04 15.04
N SER A 65 8.67 8.58 15.24
CA SER A 65 9.80 9.50 15.36
C SER A 65 9.95 10.31 14.06
N PRO A 66 10.49 11.55 14.12
CA PRO A 66 10.71 12.37 12.94
C PRO A 66 11.55 11.65 11.86
N GLU A 67 12.57 10.91 12.29
CA GLU A 67 13.42 10.10 11.42
C GLU A 67 12.63 9.00 10.73
N ARG A 68 11.82 8.26 11.47
CA ARG A 68 10.98 7.18 10.91
C ARG A 68 9.94 7.74 9.95
N ARG A 69 9.37 8.90 10.25
CA ARG A 69 8.48 9.61 9.33
C ARG A 69 9.18 9.97 8.02
N LYS A 70 10.40 10.52 8.09
CA LYS A 70 11.22 10.85 6.92
C LYS A 70 11.55 9.62 6.07
N GLU A 71 11.83 8.49 6.71
CA GLU A 71 12.09 7.22 6.02
C GLU A 71 10.84 6.74 5.25
N LEU A 72 9.66 6.81 5.87
CA LEU A 72 8.41 6.41 5.24
C LEU A 72 8.00 7.35 4.09
N GLU A 73 8.24 8.65 4.22
CA GLU A 73 8.02 9.60 3.12
C GLU A 73 9.02 9.39 1.97
N SER A 74 10.27 9.03 2.27
CA SER A 74 11.25 8.61 1.25
C SER A 74 10.78 7.35 0.52
N ALA A 75 10.22 6.38 1.24
CA ALA A 75 9.62 5.19 0.64
C ALA A 75 8.47 5.54 -0.31
N LYS A 76 7.65 6.52 0.07
CA LYS A 76 6.54 7.04 -0.74
C LYS A 76 7.05 7.67 -2.04
N ALA A 77 8.11 8.46 -1.99
CA ALA A 77 8.72 9.06 -3.18
C ALA A 77 9.26 7.97 -4.15
N LEU A 78 9.98 6.97 -3.61
CA LEU A 78 10.51 5.86 -4.41
C LEU A 78 9.39 5.02 -5.05
N LEU A 79 8.34 4.71 -4.30
CA LEU A 79 7.19 3.97 -4.81
C LEU A 79 6.42 4.77 -5.87
N SER A 80 6.27 6.08 -5.69
CA SER A 80 5.64 6.97 -6.67
C SER A 80 6.41 6.99 -8.00
N SER A 81 7.73 7.14 -7.93
CA SER A 81 8.60 7.09 -9.10
C SER A 81 8.47 5.76 -9.85
N ARG A 82 8.40 4.64 -9.13
CA ARG A 82 8.15 3.31 -9.72
C ARG A 82 6.79 3.20 -10.39
N ILE A 83 5.72 3.65 -9.73
CA ILE A 83 4.37 3.66 -10.31
C ILE A 83 4.34 4.45 -11.61
N ARG A 84 4.97 5.63 -11.63
CA ARG A 84 5.04 6.46 -12.83
C ARG A 84 5.77 5.74 -13.96
N LYS A 85 6.95 5.17 -13.68
CA LYS A 85 7.72 4.41 -14.69
C LYS A 85 6.94 3.21 -15.25
N ASP A 86 6.24 2.48 -14.38
CA ASP A 86 5.41 1.34 -14.78
C ASP A 86 4.26 1.77 -15.71
N ARG A 87 3.55 2.86 -15.36
CA ARG A 87 2.50 3.43 -16.20
C ARG A 87 3.01 3.90 -17.57
N GLU A 88 4.15 4.58 -17.61
CA GLU A 88 4.77 5.00 -18.87
C GLU A 88 5.18 3.81 -19.74
N ALA A 89 5.72 2.75 -19.13
CA ALA A 89 6.09 1.53 -19.84
C ALA A 89 4.85 0.81 -20.42
N VAL A 90 3.76 0.73 -19.66
CA VAL A 90 2.49 0.17 -20.14
C VAL A 90 1.94 0.98 -21.31
N LYS A 91 1.95 2.33 -21.21
CA LYS A 91 1.48 3.22 -22.28
C LYS A 91 2.28 3.03 -23.57
N ARG A 92 3.61 2.95 -23.48
CA ARG A 92 4.49 2.71 -24.64
C ARG A 92 4.27 1.36 -25.32
N ARG A 93 3.89 0.32 -24.56
CA ARG A 93 3.60 -1.02 -25.12
C ARG A 93 2.23 -1.12 -25.79
N ALA A 94 1.32 -0.20 -25.43
CA ALA A 94 -0.03 -0.14 -25.97
C ALA A 94 -0.16 0.85 -27.15
N SER A 95 0.93 1.55 -27.51
CA SER A 95 1.04 2.43 -28.68
C SER A 95 1.79 1.70 -29.78
#